data_AF-A0A0G0TPX5-F1
#
_entry.id   AF-A0A0G0TPX5-F1
#
_cell.length_a   1.000
_cell.length_b   1.000
_cell.length_c   1.000
_cell.angle_alpha   90.00
_cell.angle_beta   90.00
_cell.angle_gamma   90.00
#
_symmetry.space_group_name_H-M   'P 1'
#
loop_
_entity.id
_entity.type
_entity.pdbx_description
1 polymer ?
#
loop_
_entity_poly.entity_id
_entity_poly.type
_entity_poly.pdbx_seq_one_letter_code
_entity_poly.pdbx_strand_id
1 'polypeptide(L)'
;MKKLEGQNYGSEVSLGATDAESKIRTILEVRRDSAPDIEAIEPLSVEEMARLEGVEVSALEDKIRERVSLFAEEMESANSYHEDNYAQLMEELYSLYLLSQNNRDIPDDISWIENLRSFDQFCDYFCPDATPHAKAFIGHNVQRFIENVVHPSRDLQVYGRTLDVWGNGNRIYDQEGDWVLLPERFETMSGYRFAEKKIIEEIRSLVGGNYVSSDYTHAAGSAALNGIAREQAILSAQEAVKAGIKPKTGEFVSYVHQESGKPSTGILNSVYVDRGGPKYGYNIVKWFGEYFVTFGINKERQEEYLRSTDVRYGGYFDNEPGKELSHDTLLNEGTLIGHRVPLSAVDVVYAWKTNEPQVQEWIKLNCPQAKFVSLEAAQILKDHTAVIGKMAQQEGISQEEVWEGLLK
;
A
#
# COMPACT_ATOMS: atom_id res chain seq x y z
N MET A 1 -48.14 4.73 -31.41
CA MET A 1 -46.81 5.08 -30.85
C MET A 1 -46.61 6.57 -31.03
N LYS A 2 -46.57 7.31 -29.92
CA LYS A 2 -46.43 8.77 -29.84
C LYS A 2 -44.95 9.18 -29.97
N LYS A 3 -44.72 10.34 -30.59
CA LYS A 3 -43.49 11.14 -30.56
C LYS A 3 -43.06 11.48 -29.13
N LEU A 4 -41.75 11.55 -28.90
CA LEU A 4 -41.05 12.43 -27.95
C LEU A 4 -39.73 12.79 -28.67
N GLU A 5 -39.67 13.89 -29.43
CA GLU A 5 -39.23 15.23 -28.99
C GLU A 5 -37.87 15.21 -28.29
N GLY A 6 -36.88 15.73 -29.01
CA GLY A 6 -35.53 15.94 -28.52
C GLY A 6 -35.49 17.06 -27.48
N GLN A 7 -34.57 16.89 -26.54
CA GLN A 7 -34.04 17.97 -25.74
C GLN A 7 -32.53 18.03 -25.96
N ASN A 8 -32.14 19.00 -26.78
CA ASN A 8 -30.80 19.56 -26.82
C ASN A 8 -30.57 20.30 -25.50
N TYR A 9 -29.52 19.94 -24.76
CA TYR A 9 -28.93 20.80 -23.74
C TYR A 9 -27.40 20.67 -23.75
N GLY A 10 -26.74 21.73 -24.23
CA GLY A 10 -25.36 22.16 -23.94
C GLY A 10 -24.24 21.21 -24.35
N SER A 11 -23.84 21.11 -25.62
CA SER A 11 -22.88 22.01 -26.30
C SER A 11 -21.65 22.37 -25.45
N GLU A 12 -20.53 21.72 -25.76
CA GLU A 12 -19.37 22.38 -26.41
C GLU A 12 -18.36 22.93 -25.40
N VAL A 13 -17.48 22.04 -24.92
CA VAL A 13 -16.06 22.45 -24.90
C VAL A 13 -15.66 22.50 -26.38
N SER A 14 -15.80 23.70 -26.93
CA SER A 14 -15.35 24.10 -28.25
C SER A 14 -14.00 23.47 -28.58
N LEU A 15 -14.01 22.59 -29.58
CA LEU A 15 -12.84 22.19 -30.38
C LEU A 15 -12.35 23.45 -31.11
N GLY A 16 -11.57 24.25 -30.41
CA GLY A 16 -11.01 25.50 -30.88
C GLY A 16 -9.59 25.70 -30.37
N ALA A 17 -8.80 24.63 -30.22
CA ALA A 17 -7.36 24.75 -30.15
C ALA A 17 -6.81 24.66 -31.58
N THR A 18 -6.59 25.80 -32.22
CA THR A 18 -5.69 25.85 -33.38
C THR A 18 -4.33 25.29 -32.96
N ASP A 19 -3.73 24.46 -33.82
CA ASP A 19 -2.46 23.71 -33.71
C ASP A 19 -1.17 24.49 -33.34
N ALA A 20 -1.28 25.66 -32.71
CA ALA A 20 -0.16 26.41 -32.15
C ALA A 20 -0.14 26.25 -30.61
N GLU A 21 0.58 25.22 -30.14
CA GLU A 21 1.28 25.17 -28.85
C GLU A 21 0.58 25.85 -27.65
N SER A 22 -0.61 25.38 -27.23
CA SER A 22 -1.03 25.66 -25.86
C SER A 22 -0.08 24.90 -24.94
N LYS A 23 0.79 25.63 -24.21
CA LYS A 23 1.76 25.06 -23.29
C LYS A 23 1.03 24.16 -22.29
N ILE A 24 1.59 22.98 -21.99
CA ILE A 24 0.92 21.99 -21.13
C ILE A 24 0.51 22.61 -19.78
N ARG A 25 1.33 23.50 -19.22
CA ARG A 25 0.96 24.28 -18.02
C ARG A 25 -0.36 25.02 -18.13
N THR A 26 -0.63 25.71 -19.24
CA THR A 26 -1.89 26.45 -19.43
C THR A 26 -3.09 25.51 -19.43
N ILE A 27 -2.94 24.30 -19.97
CA ILE A 27 -4.00 23.29 -19.94
C ILE A 27 -4.20 22.76 -18.51
N LEU A 28 -3.12 22.55 -17.76
CA LEU A 28 -3.20 22.13 -16.35
C LEU A 28 -3.85 23.19 -15.46
N GLU A 29 -3.54 24.47 -15.68
CA GLU A 29 -4.17 25.60 -14.99
C GLU A 29 -5.69 25.60 -15.20
N VAL A 30 -6.14 25.48 -16.46
CA VAL A 30 -7.58 25.39 -16.78
C VAL A 30 -8.23 24.15 -16.17
N ARG A 31 -7.53 23.01 -16.16
CA ARG A 31 -8.03 21.77 -15.53
C ARG A 31 -8.15 21.90 -14.02
N ARG A 32 -7.21 22.59 -13.36
CA ARG A 32 -7.22 22.80 -11.90
C ARG A 32 -8.50 23.51 -11.47
N ASP A 33 -8.91 24.53 -12.23
CA ASP A 33 -10.16 25.28 -11.94
C ASP A 33 -11.43 24.43 -12.13
N SER A 34 -11.36 23.33 -12.87
CA SER A 34 -12.48 22.42 -13.15
C SER A 34 -12.39 21.09 -12.38
N ALA A 35 -11.34 20.92 -11.57
CA ALA A 35 -11.10 19.69 -10.83
C ALA A 35 -12.02 19.62 -9.60
N PRO A 36 -12.55 18.43 -9.26
CA PRO A 36 -13.34 18.27 -8.04
C PRO A 36 -12.45 18.46 -6.80
N ASP A 37 -13.04 19.00 -5.74
CA ASP A 37 -12.42 19.02 -4.42
C ASP A 37 -12.24 17.59 -3.89
N ILE A 38 -11.27 17.40 -3.00
CA ILE A 38 -11.08 16.13 -2.29
C ILE A 38 -11.66 16.28 -0.89
N GLU A 39 -12.60 15.40 -0.56
CA GLU A 39 -13.43 15.47 0.64
C GLU A 39 -12.94 14.53 1.73
N ALA A 40 -13.28 14.83 2.99
CA ALA A 40 -12.93 14.00 4.13
C ALA A 40 -13.98 12.92 4.33
N ILE A 41 -13.52 11.76 4.77
CA ILE A 41 -14.34 10.79 5.46
C ILE A 41 -14.10 10.99 6.95
N GLU A 42 -15.12 11.51 7.63
CA GLU A 42 -15.14 11.54 9.09
C GLU A 42 -15.39 10.10 9.60
N PRO A 43 -14.56 9.60 10.54
CA PRO A 43 -14.82 8.31 11.17
C PRO A 43 -16.19 8.29 11.86
N LEU A 44 -16.86 7.14 11.79
CA LEU A 44 -18.15 6.97 12.47
C LEU A 44 -17.98 7.08 13.98
N SER A 45 -18.91 7.78 14.64
CA SER A 45 -19.04 7.74 16.09
C SER A 45 -19.70 6.44 16.55
N VAL A 46 -19.53 6.08 17.83
CA VAL A 46 -20.17 4.89 18.42
C VAL A 46 -21.69 4.99 18.35
N GLU A 47 -22.24 6.17 18.64
CA GLU A 47 -23.68 6.45 18.58
C GLU A 47 -24.21 6.32 17.16
N GLU A 48 -23.43 6.76 16.17
CA GLU A 48 -23.80 6.62 14.76
C GLU A 48 -23.79 5.17 14.30
N MET A 49 -22.77 4.39 14.68
CA MET A 49 -22.72 2.96 14.39
C MET A 49 -23.90 2.21 15.03
N ALA A 50 -24.19 2.46 16.31
CA ALA A 50 -25.34 1.85 17.00
C ALA A 50 -26.66 2.20 16.29
N ARG A 51 -26.83 3.45 15.87
CA ARG A 51 -28.00 3.91 15.10
C ARG A 51 -28.12 3.21 13.74
N LEU A 52 -27.02 3.06 13.00
CA LEU A 52 -27.00 2.37 11.69
C LEU A 52 -27.37 0.90 11.84
N GLU A 53 -26.91 0.27 12.92
CA GLU A 53 -27.23 -1.12 13.26
C GLU A 53 -28.63 -1.30 13.89
N GLY A 54 -29.32 -0.21 14.22
CA GLY A 54 -30.64 -0.25 14.86
C GLY A 54 -30.61 -0.80 16.29
N VAL A 55 -29.50 -0.60 17.00
CA VAL A 55 -29.29 -1.04 18.39
C VAL A 55 -28.93 0.12 19.30
N GLU A 56 -29.05 -0.08 20.60
CA GLU A 56 -28.50 0.84 21.60
C GLU A 56 -26.97 0.68 21.67
N VAL A 57 -26.25 1.74 22.07
CA VAL A 57 -24.77 1.72 22.21
C VAL A 57 -24.29 0.54 23.06
N SER A 58 -24.99 0.24 24.17
CA SER A 58 -24.66 -0.87 25.06
C SER A 58 -24.78 -2.26 24.43
N ALA A 59 -25.46 -2.39 23.29
CA ALA A 59 -25.65 -3.64 22.55
C ALA A 59 -24.79 -3.70 21.26
N LEU A 60 -24.01 -2.65 20.99
CA LEU A 60 -23.19 -2.58 19.76
C LEU A 60 -22.11 -3.67 19.74
N GLU A 61 -21.49 -3.98 20.88
CA GLU A 61 -20.47 -5.04 20.95
C GLU A 61 -21.01 -6.39 20.47
N ASP A 62 -22.15 -6.81 21.01
CA ASP A 62 -22.81 -8.07 20.66
C ASP A 62 -23.15 -8.09 19.17
N LYS A 63 -23.59 -6.95 18.63
CA LYS A 63 -23.92 -6.83 17.21
C LYS A 63 -22.71 -6.95 16.30
N ILE A 64 -21.60 -6.27 16.64
CA ILE A 64 -20.34 -6.39 15.91
C ILE A 64 -19.81 -7.82 16.01
N ARG A 65 -19.90 -8.46 17.19
CA ARG A 65 -19.49 -9.85 17.41
C ARG A 65 -20.28 -10.83 16.54
N GLU A 66 -21.60 -10.66 16.44
CA GLU A 66 -22.44 -11.45 15.53
C GLU A 66 -21.94 -11.34 14.08
N ARG A 67 -21.72 -10.10 13.59
CA ARG A 67 -21.29 -9.85 12.21
C ARG A 67 -19.88 -10.35 11.93
N VAL A 68 -18.95 -10.18 12.87
CA VAL A 68 -17.58 -10.71 12.76
C VAL A 68 -17.58 -12.23 12.79
N SER A 69 -18.47 -12.86 13.56
CA SER A 69 -18.58 -14.32 13.59
C SER A 69 -19.05 -14.87 12.24
N LEU A 70 -20.10 -14.28 11.66
CA LEU A 70 -20.56 -14.63 10.31
C LEU A 70 -19.46 -14.39 9.27
N PHE A 71 -18.79 -13.24 9.35
CA PHE A 71 -17.68 -12.91 8.48
C PHE A 71 -16.56 -13.96 8.55
N ALA A 72 -16.15 -14.35 9.77
CA ALA A 72 -15.11 -15.34 9.98
C ALA A 72 -15.50 -16.73 9.46
N GLU A 73 -16.76 -17.15 9.64
CA GLU A 73 -17.30 -18.41 9.10
C GLU A 73 -17.25 -18.43 7.56
N GLU A 74 -17.69 -17.35 6.90
CA GLU A 74 -17.61 -17.26 5.44
C GLU A 74 -16.17 -17.30 4.95
N MET A 75 -15.23 -16.68 5.68
CA MET A 75 -13.80 -16.69 5.36
C MET A 75 -13.17 -18.09 5.45
N GLU A 76 -13.79 -19.07 6.12
CA GLU A 76 -13.25 -20.44 6.17
C GLU A 76 -13.26 -21.14 4.81
N SER A 77 -14.10 -20.68 3.88
CA SER A 77 -14.25 -21.25 2.54
C SER A 77 -13.77 -20.32 1.41
N ALA A 78 -13.21 -19.17 1.79
CA ALA A 78 -12.74 -18.15 0.87
C ALA A 78 -11.61 -18.65 -0.03
N ASN A 79 -11.73 -18.44 -1.32
CA ASN A 79 -10.64 -18.70 -2.28
C ASN A 79 -10.25 -17.47 -3.10
N SER A 80 -10.95 -16.36 -2.91
CA SER A 80 -10.69 -15.04 -3.50
C SER A 80 -11.11 -13.94 -2.54
N TYR A 81 -10.81 -12.69 -2.87
CA TYR A 81 -11.44 -11.55 -2.21
C TYR A 81 -12.96 -11.71 -2.29
N HIS A 82 -13.63 -11.62 -1.14
CA HIS A 82 -15.09 -11.66 -1.13
C HIS A 82 -15.65 -10.39 -1.77
N GLU A 83 -16.84 -10.51 -2.35
CA GLU A 83 -17.64 -9.37 -2.83
C GLU A 83 -17.82 -8.32 -1.72
N ASP A 84 -18.25 -7.11 -2.08
CA ASP A 84 -18.29 -5.92 -1.20
C ASP A 84 -19.29 -6.00 -0.02
N ASN A 85 -19.76 -7.20 0.31
CA ASN A 85 -20.74 -7.51 1.36
C ASN A 85 -20.28 -7.10 2.76
N TYR A 86 -18.97 -7.01 2.99
CA TYR A 86 -18.39 -6.61 4.27
C TYR A 86 -17.89 -5.17 4.30
N ALA A 87 -18.26 -4.36 3.30
CA ALA A 87 -17.75 -3.02 3.17
C ALA A 87 -18.03 -2.14 4.40
N GLN A 88 -19.30 -2.11 4.80
CA GLN A 88 -19.75 -1.40 5.99
C GLN A 88 -19.09 -1.93 7.28
N LEU A 89 -18.91 -3.26 7.39
CA LEU A 89 -18.23 -3.84 8.56
C LEU A 89 -16.80 -3.33 8.66
N MET A 90 -16.07 -3.25 7.55
CA MET A 90 -14.69 -2.75 7.54
C MET A 90 -14.60 -1.28 7.93
N GLU A 91 -15.51 -0.44 7.43
CA GLU A 91 -15.61 0.98 7.81
C GLU A 91 -15.87 1.18 9.31
N GLU A 92 -16.79 0.41 9.88
CA GLU A 92 -17.08 0.44 11.31
C GLU A 92 -15.89 -0.06 12.14
N LEU A 93 -15.27 -1.18 11.75
CA LEU A 93 -14.08 -1.71 12.42
C LEU A 93 -12.90 -0.72 12.35
N TYR A 94 -12.74 -0.02 11.23
CA TYR A 94 -11.71 1.02 11.09
C TYR A 94 -12.00 2.23 11.97
N SER A 95 -13.26 2.69 12.02
CA SER A 95 -13.67 3.81 12.88
C SER A 95 -13.47 3.49 14.36
N LEU A 96 -13.86 2.28 14.79
CA LEU A 96 -13.61 1.78 16.15
C LEU A 96 -12.11 1.62 16.45
N TYR A 97 -11.32 1.18 15.46
CA TYR A 97 -9.86 1.15 15.58
C TYR A 97 -9.31 2.56 15.84
N LEU A 98 -9.69 3.57 15.06
CA LEU A 98 -9.23 4.95 15.26
C LEU A 98 -9.61 5.47 16.66
N LEU A 99 -10.83 5.19 17.12
CA LEU A 99 -11.28 5.53 18.47
C LEU A 99 -10.41 4.84 19.55
N SER A 100 -10.03 3.58 19.34
CA SER A 100 -9.17 2.82 20.25
C SER A 100 -7.74 3.36 20.37
N GLN A 101 -7.26 4.07 19.34
CA GLN A 101 -5.93 4.71 19.31
C GLN A 101 -5.94 6.10 19.98
N ASN A 102 -7.02 6.85 19.81
CA ASN A 102 -7.07 8.28 20.13
C ASN A 102 -7.52 8.61 21.56
N ASN A 103 -8.23 7.71 22.25
CA ASN A 103 -8.79 8.00 23.57
C ASN A 103 -7.98 7.40 24.72
N ARG A 104 -7.51 8.26 25.64
CA ARG A 104 -6.98 7.85 26.95
C ARG A 104 -8.09 7.52 27.97
N ASP A 105 -9.32 7.94 27.69
CA ASP A 105 -10.50 7.77 28.57
C ASP A 105 -11.67 7.17 27.78
N ILE A 106 -11.52 5.93 27.32
CA ILE A 106 -12.62 5.16 26.72
C ILE A 106 -13.62 4.85 27.84
N PRO A 107 -14.91 5.24 27.73
CA PRO A 107 -15.94 4.88 28.71
C PRO A 107 -16.00 3.37 28.96
N ASP A 108 -16.25 2.97 30.22
CA ASP A 108 -16.23 1.56 30.64
C ASP A 108 -17.15 0.67 29.78
N ASP A 109 -18.30 1.20 29.36
CA ASP A 109 -19.33 0.53 28.55
C ASP A 109 -18.91 0.29 27.09
N ILE A 110 -17.80 0.89 26.64
CA ILE A 110 -17.22 0.65 25.31
C ILE A 110 -15.74 0.25 25.36
N SER A 111 -15.24 -0.16 26.53
CA SER A 111 -13.85 -0.58 26.74
C SER A 111 -13.41 -1.76 25.85
N TRP A 112 -14.35 -2.56 25.36
CA TRP A 112 -14.09 -3.67 24.44
C TRP A 112 -13.40 -3.25 23.14
N ILE A 113 -13.49 -1.98 22.72
CA ILE A 113 -12.81 -1.48 21.50
C ILE A 113 -11.29 -1.53 21.64
N GLU A 114 -10.72 -1.66 22.84
CA GLU A 114 -9.29 -1.86 23.03
C GLU A 114 -8.77 -3.14 22.37
N ASN A 115 -9.64 -4.14 22.17
CA ASN A 115 -9.30 -5.37 21.44
C ASN A 115 -9.10 -5.12 19.95
N LEU A 116 -9.45 -3.94 19.42
CA LEU A 116 -9.19 -3.56 18.04
C LEU A 116 -7.83 -2.92 17.84
N ARG A 117 -6.96 -2.80 18.86
CA ARG A 117 -5.65 -2.13 18.68
C ARG A 117 -4.66 -2.92 17.83
N SER A 118 -4.85 -4.23 17.67
CA SER A 118 -4.00 -5.10 16.84
C SER A 118 -4.79 -6.27 16.25
N PHE A 119 -4.26 -6.86 15.18
CA PHE A 119 -4.87 -8.04 14.55
C PHE A 119 -5.04 -9.20 15.53
N ASP A 120 -3.99 -9.51 16.29
CA ASP A 120 -3.97 -10.66 17.19
C ASP A 120 -5.02 -10.47 18.31
N GLN A 121 -5.12 -9.26 18.89
CA GLN A 121 -6.15 -8.95 19.89
C GLN A 121 -7.56 -9.02 19.31
N PHE A 122 -7.75 -8.52 18.08
CA PHE A 122 -9.04 -8.59 17.40
C PHE A 122 -9.45 -10.06 17.20
N CYS A 123 -8.53 -10.87 16.68
CA CYS A 123 -8.78 -12.29 16.46
C CYS A 123 -9.07 -13.04 17.75
N ASP A 124 -8.30 -12.79 18.81
CA ASP A 124 -8.49 -13.47 20.10
C ASP A 124 -9.83 -13.12 20.75
N TYR A 125 -10.32 -11.90 20.53
CA TYR A 125 -11.56 -11.42 21.16
C TYR A 125 -12.81 -11.69 20.32
N PHE A 126 -12.80 -11.41 19.03
CA PHE A 126 -13.98 -11.45 18.16
C PHE A 126 -14.12 -12.72 17.33
N CYS A 127 -13.01 -13.39 17.00
CA CYS A 127 -13.03 -14.63 16.23
C CYS A 127 -12.02 -15.67 16.77
N PRO A 128 -12.14 -16.05 18.06
CA PRO A 128 -11.17 -16.94 18.73
C PRO A 128 -11.05 -18.30 18.04
N ASP A 129 -12.17 -18.82 17.53
CA ASP A 129 -12.27 -20.13 16.91
C ASP A 129 -11.94 -20.13 15.40
N ALA A 130 -11.67 -18.96 14.80
CA ALA A 130 -11.39 -18.87 13.38
C ALA A 130 -10.12 -19.66 13.00
N THR A 131 -10.21 -20.44 11.92
CA THR A 131 -9.07 -21.19 11.38
C THR A 131 -7.94 -20.26 10.91
N PRO A 132 -6.69 -20.74 10.81
CA PRO A 132 -5.58 -19.95 10.25
C PRO A 132 -5.86 -19.42 8.84
N HIS A 133 -6.61 -20.18 8.04
CA HIS A 133 -7.05 -19.78 6.72
C HIS A 133 -8.03 -18.60 6.79
N ALA A 134 -9.08 -18.70 7.60
CA ALA A 134 -10.02 -17.60 7.79
C ALA A 134 -9.33 -16.32 8.29
N LYS A 135 -8.41 -16.44 9.26
CA LYS A 135 -7.62 -15.30 9.74
C LYS A 135 -6.80 -14.64 8.63
N ALA A 136 -6.18 -15.42 7.74
CA ALA A 136 -5.48 -14.86 6.58
C ALA A 136 -6.42 -14.06 5.67
N PHE A 137 -7.62 -14.59 5.38
CA PHE A 137 -8.61 -13.94 4.52
C PHE A 137 -9.31 -12.73 5.15
N ILE A 138 -9.48 -12.71 6.47
CA ILE A 138 -9.84 -11.48 7.21
C ILE A 138 -8.77 -10.41 6.95
N GLY A 139 -7.48 -10.74 7.11
CA GLY A 139 -6.38 -9.82 6.84
C GLY A 139 -6.36 -9.30 5.40
N HIS A 140 -6.67 -10.14 4.40
CA HIS A 140 -6.80 -9.71 3.00
C HIS A 140 -7.92 -8.68 2.79
N ASN A 141 -9.07 -8.84 3.46
CA ASN A 141 -10.15 -7.86 3.40
C ASN A 141 -9.77 -6.54 4.08
N VAL A 142 -9.07 -6.60 5.20
CA VAL A 142 -8.55 -5.41 5.88
C VAL A 142 -7.56 -4.66 4.99
N GLN A 143 -6.58 -5.33 4.39
CA GLN A 143 -5.67 -4.71 3.43
C GLN A 143 -6.43 -4.08 2.27
N ARG A 144 -7.39 -4.81 1.69
CA ARG A 144 -8.20 -4.30 0.57
C ARG A 144 -8.93 -3.02 0.96
N PHE A 145 -9.48 -2.94 2.17
CA PHE A 145 -10.08 -1.71 2.68
C PHE A 145 -9.04 -0.59 2.83
N ILE A 146 -7.89 -0.89 3.42
CA ILE A 146 -6.82 0.12 3.58
C ILE A 146 -6.36 0.65 2.22
N GLU A 147 -6.10 -0.21 1.24
CA GLU A 147 -5.59 0.18 -0.08
C GLU A 147 -6.60 0.92 -0.95
N ASN A 148 -7.90 0.69 -0.75
CA ASN A 148 -8.95 1.28 -1.60
C ASN A 148 -9.72 2.42 -0.93
N VAL A 149 -9.67 2.55 0.39
CA VAL A 149 -10.50 3.49 1.15
C VAL A 149 -9.66 4.39 2.06
N VAL A 150 -8.74 3.82 2.83
CA VAL A 150 -7.95 4.59 3.80
C VAL A 150 -6.78 5.32 3.11
N HIS A 151 -6.05 4.60 2.28
CA HIS A 151 -4.92 5.07 1.49
C HIS A 151 -5.14 4.71 0.00
N PRO A 152 -6.20 5.24 -0.63
CA PRO A 152 -6.61 4.90 -2.00
C PRO A 152 -5.55 5.30 -3.01
N SER A 153 -4.73 4.34 -3.43
CA SER A 153 -3.66 4.48 -4.43
C SER A 153 -2.66 5.63 -4.21
N ARG A 154 -1.42 5.37 -4.58
CA ARG A 154 -0.25 6.29 -4.45
C ARG A 154 -0.43 7.66 -5.13
N ASP A 155 -1.42 7.76 -6.02
CA ASP A 155 -2.04 8.99 -6.49
C ASP A 155 -3.56 8.80 -6.63
N LEU A 156 -4.34 9.74 -6.09
CA LEU A 156 -5.79 9.65 -6.04
C LEU A 156 -6.38 9.92 -7.43
N GLN A 157 -7.07 8.94 -8.00
CA GLN A 157 -7.75 9.08 -9.29
C GLN A 157 -9.25 9.33 -9.11
N VAL A 158 -9.73 10.48 -9.57
CA VAL A 158 -11.14 10.90 -9.49
C VAL A 158 -11.74 10.93 -10.89
N TYR A 159 -12.71 10.04 -11.17
CA TYR A 159 -13.42 10.02 -12.45
C TYR A 159 -14.63 10.96 -12.45
N GLY A 160 -14.88 11.66 -13.56
CA GLY A 160 -16.03 12.58 -13.66
C GLY A 160 -17.40 11.90 -13.59
N ARG A 161 -17.47 10.57 -13.74
CA ARG A 161 -18.68 9.73 -13.54
C ARG A 161 -18.31 8.29 -13.21
N THR A 162 -17.92 8.00 -11.96
CA THR A 162 -18.07 6.64 -11.41
C THR A 162 -18.02 6.70 -9.89
N LEU A 163 -19.05 6.13 -9.25
CA LEU A 163 -18.91 5.53 -7.93
C LEU A 163 -17.74 4.56 -8.03
N ASP A 164 -16.69 4.74 -7.23
CA ASP A 164 -15.80 3.61 -6.96
C ASP A 164 -16.62 2.48 -6.32
N VAL A 165 -16.05 1.28 -6.28
CA VAL A 165 -16.73 0.08 -5.76
C VAL A 165 -17.24 0.27 -4.31
N TRP A 166 -16.71 1.26 -3.58
CA TRP A 166 -17.03 1.63 -2.21
C TRP A 166 -17.86 2.92 -2.09
N GLY A 167 -18.21 3.55 -3.22
CA GLY A 167 -18.93 4.82 -3.30
C GLY A 167 -18.18 6.04 -2.77
N ASN A 168 -16.85 5.98 -2.57
CA ASN A 168 -16.11 7.07 -1.94
C ASN A 168 -15.78 8.22 -2.91
N GLY A 169 -15.64 7.97 -4.19
CA GLY A 169 -15.51 9.00 -5.23
C GLY A 169 -14.27 9.87 -5.04
N ASN A 170 -14.46 11.07 -4.48
CA ASN A 170 -13.42 12.05 -4.15
C ASN A 170 -13.13 12.12 -2.63
N ARG A 171 -13.66 11.19 -1.81
CA ARG A 171 -13.58 11.21 -0.34
C ARG A 171 -12.48 10.29 0.19
N ILE A 172 -11.73 10.74 1.20
CA ILE A 172 -10.63 10.00 1.85
C ILE A 172 -10.58 10.25 3.37
N TYR A 173 -10.09 9.29 4.17
CA TYR A 173 -10.00 9.44 5.63
C TYR A 173 -8.91 10.41 6.12
N ASP A 174 -7.84 10.58 5.34
CA ASP A 174 -6.66 11.34 5.77
C ASP A 174 -6.55 12.66 4.97
N GLN A 175 -7.16 13.71 5.50
CA GLN A 175 -7.42 14.97 4.79
C GLN A 175 -6.35 16.05 4.99
N GLU A 176 -5.21 15.76 5.61
CA GLU A 176 -4.19 16.80 5.91
C GLU A 176 -3.47 17.36 4.67
N GLY A 177 -3.80 16.90 3.46
CA GLY A 177 -3.08 17.23 2.23
C GLY A 177 -3.53 18.51 1.53
N ASP A 178 -2.58 19.41 1.26
CA ASP A 178 -2.66 20.32 0.10
C ASP A 178 -2.60 19.44 -1.17
N TRP A 179 -3.70 19.29 -1.91
CA TRP A 179 -3.74 18.42 -3.08
C TRP A 179 -3.25 19.11 -4.35
N VAL A 180 -2.34 18.46 -5.06
CA VAL A 180 -1.74 18.93 -6.31
C VAL A 180 -2.22 18.05 -7.45
N LEU A 181 -2.77 18.68 -8.49
CA LEU A 181 -3.18 18.00 -9.71
C LEU A 181 -1.94 17.50 -10.49
N LEU A 182 -1.87 16.21 -10.75
CA LEU A 182 -0.83 15.57 -11.55
C LEU A 182 -1.11 15.72 -13.05
N PRO A 183 -0.06 15.86 -13.88
CA PRO A 183 -0.21 15.92 -15.31
C PRO A 183 -0.48 14.53 -15.91
N GLU A 184 -1.58 14.40 -16.65
CA GLU A 184 -1.91 13.15 -17.35
C GLU A 184 -1.48 13.17 -18.82
N ARG A 185 -1.35 11.97 -19.42
CA ARG A 185 -1.22 11.86 -20.88
C ARG A 185 -2.50 12.37 -21.53
N PHE A 186 -2.35 13.35 -22.44
CA PHE A 186 -3.47 13.96 -23.19
C PHE A 186 -4.41 12.96 -23.86
N GLU A 187 -3.92 11.78 -24.23
CA GLU A 187 -4.67 10.74 -24.94
C GLU A 187 -5.59 9.91 -24.05
N THR A 188 -5.46 10.01 -22.71
CA THR A 188 -6.15 9.14 -21.73
C THR A 188 -6.90 9.91 -20.64
N MET A 189 -7.30 11.17 -20.90
CA MET A 189 -7.97 12.03 -19.92
C MET A 189 -9.39 11.54 -19.58
N SER A 190 -9.50 10.52 -18.73
CA SER A 190 -10.76 9.98 -18.23
C SER A 190 -11.10 10.42 -16.80
N GLY A 191 -10.17 11.06 -16.08
CA GLY A 191 -10.37 11.56 -14.71
C GLY A 191 -9.33 12.61 -14.34
N TYR A 192 -9.27 13.00 -13.07
CA TYR A 192 -8.23 13.84 -12.47
C TYR A 192 -7.37 12.97 -11.56
N ARG A 193 -6.04 13.19 -11.56
CA ARG A 193 -5.12 12.50 -10.63
C ARG A 193 -4.49 13.52 -9.70
N PHE A 194 -4.45 13.21 -8.42
CA PHE A 194 -3.91 14.11 -7.40
C PHE A 194 -2.84 13.43 -6.56
N ALA A 195 -1.92 14.23 -6.05
CA ALA A 195 -0.98 13.82 -5.01
C ALA A 195 -0.88 14.92 -3.96
N GLU A 196 -0.59 14.54 -2.72
CA GLU A 196 -0.33 15.54 -1.69
C GLU A 196 0.93 16.35 -2.01
N LYS A 197 0.91 17.64 -1.71
CA LYS A 197 2.03 18.56 -1.90
C LYS A 197 3.34 18.06 -1.32
N LYS A 198 3.30 17.47 -0.11
CA LYS A 198 4.48 16.87 0.55
C LYS A 198 5.14 15.75 -0.28
N ILE A 199 4.36 15.05 -1.10
CA ILE A 199 4.87 14.04 -2.03
C ILE A 199 5.54 14.71 -3.23
N ILE A 200 4.93 15.75 -3.79
CA ILE A 200 5.53 16.52 -4.90
C ILE A 200 6.85 17.18 -4.47
N GLU A 201 6.92 17.72 -3.26
CA GLU A 201 8.14 18.27 -2.68
C GLU A 201 9.25 17.21 -2.53
N GLU A 202 8.90 16.00 -2.08
CA GLU A 202 9.83 14.88 -2.02
C GLU A 202 10.31 14.48 -3.43
N ILE A 203 9.40 14.35 -4.39
CA ILE A 203 9.72 14.07 -5.79
C ILE A 203 10.72 15.09 -6.34
N ARG A 204 10.49 16.39 -6.10
CA ARG A 204 11.44 17.44 -6.52
C ARG A 204 12.83 17.20 -5.93
N SER A 205 12.91 16.88 -4.64
CA SER A 205 14.19 16.56 -3.99
C SER A 205 14.84 15.31 -4.57
N LEU A 206 14.08 14.29 -4.94
CA LEU A 206 14.59 13.06 -5.54
C LEU A 206 15.13 13.31 -6.95
N VAL A 207 14.43 14.11 -7.78
CA VAL A 207 14.90 14.49 -9.12
C VAL A 207 16.18 15.31 -9.04
N GLY A 208 16.22 16.36 -8.22
CA GLY A 208 17.43 17.17 -8.03
C GLY A 208 18.61 16.38 -7.44
N GLY A 209 18.31 15.32 -6.68
CA GLY A 209 19.29 14.39 -6.10
C GLY A 209 19.76 13.27 -7.04
N ASN A 210 19.30 13.21 -8.29
CA ASN A 210 19.55 12.11 -9.22
C ASN A 210 19.19 10.73 -8.64
N TYR A 211 18.02 10.62 -8.01
CA TYR A 211 17.54 9.37 -7.45
C TYR A 211 17.52 8.25 -8.50
N VAL A 212 18.08 7.10 -8.13
CA VAL A 212 18.01 5.86 -8.89
C VAL A 212 17.37 4.80 -8.00
N SER A 213 16.39 4.07 -8.54
CA SER A 213 15.76 2.96 -7.83
C SER A 213 16.78 1.88 -7.49
N SER A 214 16.64 1.25 -6.31
CA SER A 214 17.49 0.13 -5.92
C SER A 214 17.42 -1.03 -6.92
N ASP A 215 18.52 -1.79 -7.01
CA ASP A 215 18.65 -2.94 -7.90
C ASP A 215 17.59 -4.01 -7.59
N TYR A 216 17.40 -4.26 -6.30
CA TYR A 216 16.45 -5.23 -5.76
C TYR A 216 15.52 -4.57 -4.76
N THR A 217 14.28 -5.05 -4.71
CA THR A 217 13.33 -4.65 -3.67
C THR A 217 12.71 -5.86 -2.98
N HIS A 218 12.66 -5.83 -1.65
CA HIS A 218 11.96 -6.83 -0.85
C HIS A 218 10.83 -6.17 -0.07
N ALA A 219 9.59 -6.54 -0.34
CA ALA A 219 8.45 -6.03 0.40
C ALA A 219 8.19 -6.85 1.68
N ALA A 220 7.98 -6.15 2.77
CA ALA A 220 7.56 -6.66 4.07
C ALA A 220 6.42 -5.78 4.62
N GLY A 221 6.02 -6.04 5.86
CA GLY A 221 5.10 -5.19 6.61
C GLY A 221 5.75 -4.66 7.89
N SER A 222 5.19 -3.60 8.45
CA SER A 222 5.66 -2.98 9.70
C SER A 222 5.76 -3.99 10.86
N ALA A 223 4.91 -5.02 10.88
CA ALA A 223 4.96 -6.12 11.84
C ALA A 223 6.28 -6.92 11.84
N ALA A 224 7.06 -6.88 10.75
CA ALA A 224 8.37 -7.55 10.64
C ALA A 224 9.54 -6.70 11.14
N LEU A 225 9.38 -5.38 11.30
CA LEU A 225 10.48 -4.45 11.58
C LEU A 225 11.26 -4.78 12.84
N ASN A 226 10.57 -5.19 13.92
CA ASN A 226 11.23 -5.57 15.17
C ASN A 226 12.08 -6.83 15.02
N GLY A 227 11.61 -7.80 14.24
CA GLY A 227 12.37 -9.01 13.93
C GLY A 227 13.61 -8.69 13.11
N ILE A 228 13.44 -7.90 12.04
CA ILE A 228 14.54 -7.47 11.17
C ILE A 228 15.59 -6.67 11.94
N ALA A 229 15.17 -5.76 12.82
CA ALA A 229 16.05 -5.00 13.71
C ALA A 229 16.84 -5.90 14.65
N ARG A 230 16.17 -6.86 15.31
CA ARG A 230 16.85 -7.79 16.23
C ARG A 230 17.90 -8.63 15.52
N GLU A 231 17.58 -9.12 14.32
CA GLU A 231 18.47 -9.98 13.55
C GLU A 231 19.51 -9.20 12.74
N GLN A 232 19.36 -7.87 12.64
CA GLN A 232 20.16 -7.00 11.76
C GLN A 232 20.18 -7.49 10.31
N ALA A 233 19.10 -8.15 9.88
CA ALA A 233 18.96 -8.72 8.55
C ALA A 233 17.50 -9.06 8.21
N ILE A 234 17.19 -9.06 6.92
CA ILE A 234 16.00 -9.71 6.38
C ILE A 234 16.33 -11.20 6.24
N LEU A 235 15.51 -12.06 6.84
CA LEU A 235 15.70 -13.51 6.83
C LEU A 235 14.68 -14.18 5.89
N SER A 236 15.09 -15.28 5.26
CA SER A 236 14.12 -16.18 4.65
C SER A 236 13.20 -16.79 5.72
N ALA A 237 12.02 -17.26 5.32
CA ALA A 237 11.08 -17.89 6.25
C ALA A 237 11.72 -19.08 6.98
N GLN A 238 12.55 -19.88 6.28
CA GLN A 238 13.27 -20.99 6.87
C GLN A 238 14.26 -20.55 7.93
N GLU A 239 15.04 -19.51 7.63
CA GLU A 239 16.05 -19.03 8.55
C GLU A 239 15.41 -18.37 9.79
N ALA A 240 14.31 -17.64 9.59
CA ALA A 240 13.50 -17.11 10.68
C ALA A 240 12.99 -18.24 11.61
N VAL A 241 12.41 -19.30 11.04
CA VAL A 241 11.91 -20.44 11.82
C VAL A 241 13.04 -21.16 12.57
N LYS A 242 14.21 -21.37 11.94
CA LYS A 242 15.40 -21.94 12.61
C LYS A 242 15.88 -21.09 13.78
N ALA A 243 15.78 -19.77 13.66
CA ALA A 243 16.11 -18.82 14.72
C ALA A 243 14.99 -18.68 15.79
N GLY A 244 13.93 -19.50 15.73
CA GLY A 244 12.82 -19.46 16.68
C GLY A 244 11.89 -18.25 16.49
N ILE A 245 11.94 -17.61 15.32
CA ILE A 245 11.14 -16.44 14.97
C ILE A 245 9.92 -16.92 14.19
N LYS A 246 8.72 -16.61 14.68
CA LYS A 246 7.49 -16.83 13.92
C LYS A 246 7.40 -15.76 12.81
N PRO A 247 7.40 -16.13 11.52
CA PRO A 247 7.17 -15.16 10.45
C PRO A 247 5.80 -14.48 10.64
N LYS A 248 5.76 -13.16 10.50
CA LYS A 248 4.55 -12.35 10.75
C LYS A 248 3.95 -11.74 9.48
N THR A 249 4.63 -11.86 8.35
CA THR A 249 4.39 -11.13 7.09
C THR A 249 4.65 -12.04 5.87
N GLY A 250 4.26 -11.59 4.68
CA GLY A 250 4.49 -12.30 3.42
C GLY A 250 3.65 -13.56 3.22
N GLU A 251 4.00 -14.36 2.21
CA GLU A 251 3.24 -15.56 1.81
C GLU A 251 3.01 -16.56 2.94
N PHE A 252 3.93 -16.60 3.90
CA PHE A 252 3.86 -17.50 5.04
C PHE A 252 2.56 -17.31 5.85
N VAL A 253 2.04 -16.09 5.91
CA VAL A 253 0.81 -15.76 6.66
C VAL A 253 -0.37 -15.43 5.75
N SER A 254 -0.14 -15.09 4.48
CA SER A 254 -1.18 -14.67 3.55
C SER A 254 -1.71 -15.77 2.63
N TYR A 255 -0.91 -16.77 2.31
CA TYR A 255 -1.33 -17.92 1.49
C TYR A 255 -1.34 -19.16 2.35
N VAL A 256 -2.47 -19.44 3.00
CA VAL A 256 -2.62 -20.58 3.91
C VAL A 256 -3.62 -21.57 3.32
N HIS A 257 -3.22 -22.84 3.21
CA HIS A 257 -4.09 -23.91 2.76
C HIS A 257 -5.27 -24.09 3.71
N GLN A 258 -6.48 -24.10 3.15
CA GLN A 258 -7.74 -24.29 3.87
C GLN A 258 -7.72 -25.57 4.73
N GLU A 259 -7.36 -26.71 4.16
CA GLU A 259 -7.43 -28.01 4.84
C GLU A 259 -6.36 -28.19 5.93
N SER A 260 -5.16 -27.66 5.73
CA SER A 260 -4.01 -27.94 6.60
C SER A 260 -3.66 -26.79 7.56
N GLY A 261 -4.17 -25.58 7.31
CA GLY A 261 -3.78 -24.37 8.04
C GLY A 261 -2.30 -24.01 7.88
N LYS A 262 -1.60 -24.59 6.89
CA LYS A 262 -0.17 -24.36 6.63
C LYS A 262 0.05 -23.44 5.42
N PRO A 263 1.20 -22.74 5.35
CA PRO A 263 1.54 -21.91 4.21
C PRO A 263 1.58 -22.71 2.90
N SER A 264 1.00 -22.16 1.83
CA SER A 264 0.88 -22.80 0.50
C SER A 264 2.22 -22.94 -0.21
N THR A 265 3.13 -21.99 -0.02
CA THR A 265 4.48 -22.04 -0.61
C THR A 265 5.49 -22.77 0.29
N GLY A 266 5.04 -23.31 1.42
CA GLY A 266 5.88 -23.97 2.40
C GLY A 266 6.82 -22.99 3.12
N ILE A 267 7.97 -23.50 3.57
CA ILE A 267 8.98 -22.68 4.26
C ILE A 267 10.08 -22.32 3.25
N LEU A 268 10.00 -21.12 2.68
CA LEU A 268 10.98 -20.63 1.70
C LEU A 268 12.38 -20.52 2.30
N ASN A 269 13.38 -21.06 1.60
CA ASN A 269 14.77 -21.10 2.03
C ASN A 269 15.58 -19.84 1.66
N SER A 270 15.01 -18.97 0.82
CA SER A 270 15.65 -17.77 0.31
C SER A 270 14.78 -16.53 0.52
N VAL A 271 15.42 -15.38 0.66
CA VAL A 271 14.78 -14.07 0.48
C VAL A 271 14.54 -13.89 -1.01
N TYR A 272 13.32 -13.44 -1.32
CA TYR A 272 12.82 -13.20 -2.66
C TYR A 272 12.76 -11.71 -2.93
N VAL A 273 13.22 -11.25 -4.09
CA VAL A 273 13.23 -9.84 -4.45
C VAL A 273 12.70 -9.59 -5.85
N ASP A 274 12.09 -8.43 -6.03
CA ASP A 274 11.70 -7.90 -7.32
C ASP A 274 12.84 -7.10 -7.97
N ARG A 275 12.81 -7.03 -9.30
CA ARG A 275 13.57 -6.04 -10.09
C ARG A 275 12.61 -4.93 -10.53
N GLY A 276 12.93 -3.66 -10.25
CA GLY A 276 12.20 -2.51 -10.83
C GLY A 276 11.33 -1.68 -9.87
N GLY A 277 11.92 -1.24 -8.75
CA GLY A 277 11.31 -0.29 -7.81
C GLY A 277 10.41 -0.95 -6.75
N PRO A 278 9.87 -0.17 -5.79
CA PRO A 278 9.14 -0.74 -4.68
C PRO A 278 7.74 -1.20 -5.10
N LYS A 279 7.52 -2.51 -5.05
CA LYS A 279 6.18 -3.12 -5.12
C LYS A 279 5.68 -3.44 -3.71
N TYR A 280 4.37 -3.62 -3.56
CA TYR A 280 3.78 -4.14 -2.32
C TYR A 280 4.15 -5.62 -2.07
N GLY A 281 4.63 -6.31 -3.12
CA GLY A 281 5.02 -7.73 -3.06
C GLY A 281 3.85 -8.62 -2.61
N TYR A 282 4.17 -9.77 -2.04
CA TYR A 282 3.20 -10.72 -1.47
C TYR A 282 2.90 -10.48 0.01
N ASN A 283 3.31 -9.31 0.54
CA ASN A 283 3.00 -8.96 1.92
C ASN A 283 1.52 -8.63 2.08
N ILE A 284 0.97 -8.96 3.25
CA ILE A 284 -0.33 -8.44 3.66
C ILE A 284 -0.22 -7.49 4.84
N VAL A 285 -1.02 -6.42 4.80
CA VAL A 285 -1.26 -5.53 5.94
C VAL A 285 -2.48 -6.09 6.67
N LYS A 286 -2.25 -6.79 7.78
CA LYS A 286 -3.33 -7.57 8.42
C LYS A 286 -4.28 -6.71 9.23
N TRP A 287 -3.86 -5.50 9.58
CA TRP A 287 -4.62 -4.62 10.44
C TRP A 287 -4.42 -3.15 10.11
N PHE A 288 -5.34 -2.33 10.57
CA PHE A 288 -5.40 -0.90 10.27
C PHE A 288 -4.19 -0.08 10.75
N GLY A 289 -3.45 -0.56 11.75
CA GLY A 289 -2.19 0.05 12.21
C GLY A 289 -0.93 -0.51 11.57
N GLU A 290 -1.05 -1.54 10.74
CA GLU A 290 0.07 -2.07 9.97
C GLU A 290 0.24 -1.26 8.68
N TYR A 291 1.46 -1.22 8.14
CA TYR A 291 1.75 -0.54 6.88
C TYR A 291 2.84 -1.27 6.11
N PHE A 292 2.88 -1.06 4.80
CA PHE A 292 3.91 -1.66 3.94
C PHE A 292 5.28 -1.04 4.20
N VAL A 293 6.31 -1.90 4.24
CA VAL A 293 7.70 -1.47 4.24
C VAL A 293 8.47 -2.28 3.21
N THR A 294 9.09 -1.60 2.26
CA THR A 294 9.91 -2.24 1.22
C THR A 294 11.36 -1.84 1.38
N PHE A 295 12.27 -2.82 1.31
CA PHE A 295 13.71 -2.60 1.43
C PHE A 295 14.34 -2.59 0.05
N GLY A 296 14.94 -1.47 -0.31
CA GLY A 296 15.80 -1.30 -1.47
C GLY A 296 17.20 -1.83 -1.19
N ILE A 297 17.56 -2.92 -1.85
CA ILE A 297 18.78 -3.69 -1.60
C ILE A 297 19.77 -3.44 -2.73
N ASN A 298 21.00 -3.13 -2.34
CA ASN A 298 22.15 -2.98 -3.23
C ASN A 298 22.65 -4.35 -3.67
N LYS A 299 22.65 -4.61 -4.98
CA LYS A 299 23.04 -5.92 -5.51
C LYS A 299 24.50 -6.25 -5.19
N GLU A 300 25.41 -5.31 -5.38
CA GLU A 300 26.85 -5.55 -5.22
C GLU A 300 27.21 -5.89 -3.77
N ARG A 301 26.65 -5.15 -2.80
CA ARG A 301 26.85 -5.44 -1.36
C ARG A 301 26.23 -6.77 -0.95
N GLN A 302 25.06 -7.10 -1.51
CA GLN A 302 24.45 -8.40 -1.23
C GLN A 302 25.28 -9.55 -1.81
N GLU A 303 25.78 -9.43 -3.03
CA GLU A 303 26.66 -10.43 -3.61
C GLU A 303 27.99 -10.56 -2.87
N GLU A 304 28.55 -9.45 -2.37
CA GLU A 304 29.74 -9.48 -1.52
C GLU A 304 29.49 -10.28 -0.22
N TYR A 305 28.35 -10.03 0.44
CA TYR A 305 27.92 -10.83 1.58
C TYR A 305 27.82 -12.32 1.20
N LEU A 306 27.15 -12.67 0.10
CA LEU A 306 26.96 -14.06 -0.31
C LEU A 306 28.27 -14.77 -0.64
N ARG A 307 29.27 -14.08 -1.19
CA ARG A 307 30.62 -14.62 -1.42
C ARG A 307 31.28 -15.10 -0.13
N SER A 308 30.98 -14.47 1.00
CA SER A 308 31.47 -14.88 2.34
C SER A 308 30.72 -16.07 2.95
N THR A 309 29.67 -16.55 2.28
CA THR A 309 28.85 -17.69 2.72
C THR A 309 29.00 -18.89 1.77
N ASP A 310 28.53 -20.07 2.20
CA ASP A 310 28.48 -21.29 1.37
C ASP A 310 27.25 -21.37 0.43
N VAL A 311 26.41 -20.33 0.40
CA VAL A 311 25.18 -20.33 -0.40
C VAL A 311 25.50 -20.12 -1.87
N ARG A 312 25.12 -21.08 -2.72
CA ARG A 312 25.21 -20.92 -4.18
C ARG A 312 23.98 -21.48 -4.87
N TYR A 313 23.53 -20.81 -5.92
CA TYR A 313 22.44 -21.27 -6.79
C TYR A 313 23.01 -22.00 -8.01
N GLY A 314 22.54 -23.22 -8.24
CA GLY A 314 22.83 -24.00 -9.44
C GLY A 314 21.86 -23.65 -10.55
N GLY A 315 22.27 -23.86 -11.81
CA GLY A 315 21.32 -23.92 -12.91
C GLY A 315 20.32 -25.03 -12.58
N TYR A 316 19.02 -24.76 -12.73
CA TYR A 316 17.91 -25.67 -12.38
C TYR A 316 18.03 -27.09 -12.98
N PHE A 317 18.96 -27.31 -13.92
CA PHE A 317 19.18 -28.52 -14.68
C PHE A 317 20.50 -29.26 -14.38
N ASP A 318 21.44 -28.63 -13.67
CA ASP A 318 22.76 -29.20 -13.46
C ASP A 318 22.92 -29.50 -11.97
N ASN A 319 22.96 -30.80 -11.61
CA ASN A 319 23.23 -31.30 -10.26
C ASN A 319 24.66 -30.98 -9.77
N GLU A 320 25.22 -29.83 -10.16
CA GLU A 320 26.50 -29.30 -9.74
C GLU A 320 26.31 -28.21 -8.68
N PRO A 321 27.27 -28.05 -7.75
CA PRO A 321 27.31 -26.88 -6.87
C PRO A 321 27.25 -25.61 -7.72
N GLY A 322 26.27 -24.77 -7.40
CA GLY A 322 26.04 -23.55 -8.13
C GLY A 322 27.24 -22.62 -8.20
N LYS A 323 27.37 -21.87 -9.30
CA LYS A 323 28.31 -20.75 -9.40
C LYS A 323 27.63 -19.40 -9.15
N GLU A 324 26.29 -19.37 -9.22
CA GLU A 324 25.53 -18.13 -9.16
C GLU A 324 25.27 -17.72 -7.71
N LEU A 325 25.36 -16.42 -7.45
CA LEU A 325 25.07 -15.82 -6.14
C LEU A 325 23.60 -15.40 -6.03
N SER A 326 22.91 -15.25 -7.16
CA SER A 326 21.47 -14.97 -7.22
C SER A 326 20.85 -15.82 -8.31
N HIS A 327 19.58 -16.21 -8.14
CA HIS A 327 18.86 -16.99 -9.14
C HIS A 327 17.63 -16.25 -9.65
N ASP A 328 17.55 -16.05 -10.96
CA ASP A 328 16.39 -15.47 -11.62
C ASP A 328 15.33 -16.55 -11.85
N THR A 329 14.13 -16.39 -11.27
CA THR A 329 13.10 -17.43 -11.43
C THR A 329 12.52 -17.39 -12.84
N LEU A 330 12.29 -18.57 -13.42
CA LEU A 330 11.95 -18.78 -14.85
C LEU A 330 10.64 -18.14 -15.35
N LEU A 331 9.96 -17.30 -14.56
CA LEU A 331 8.62 -16.78 -14.84
C LEU A 331 8.48 -15.26 -14.63
N ASN A 332 9.57 -14.50 -14.55
CA ASN A 332 9.56 -13.05 -14.19
C ASN A 332 8.91 -12.77 -12.82
N GLU A 333 8.79 -13.78 -11.97
CA GLU A 333 8.15 -13.60 -10.67
C GLU A 333 9.12 -12.85 -9.73
N GLY A 334 10.44 -13.12 -9.80
CA GLY A 334 11.44 -12.43 -9.00
C GLY A 334 12.82 -13.08 -9.01
N THR A 335 13.73 -12.61 -8.14
CA THR A 335 15.09 -13.11 -8.00
C THR A 335 15.31 -13.61 -6.57
N LEU A 336 15.98 -14.75 -6.41
CA LEU A 336 16.43 -15.28 -5.13
C LEU A 336 17.83 -14.76 -4.81
N ILE A 337 18.03 -14.21 -3.61
CA ILE A 337 19.29 -13.53 -3.23
C ILE A 337 19.90 -14.04 -1.92
N GLY A 338 19.64 -15.30 -1.56
CA GLY A 338 20.19 -15.99 -0.40
C GLY A 338 19.24 -16.05 0.79
N HIS A 339 19.59 -16.84 1.81
CA HIS A 339 18.77 -17.03 3.01
C HIS A 339 18.74 -15.83 3.95
N ARG A 340 19.65 -14.86 3.75
CA ARG A 340 19.84 -13.69 4.62
C ARG A 340 20.32 -12.50 3.81
N VAL A 341 19.73 -11.34 4.06
CA VAL A 341 20.14 -10.04 3.52
C VAL A 341 20.49 -9.13 4.70
N PRO A 342 21.77 -8.84 4.97
CA PRO A 342 22.14 -7.96 6.07
C PRO A 342 21.63 -6.54 5.83
N LEU A 343 21.27 -5.83 6.90
CA LEU A 343 20.80 -4.45 6.78
C LEU A 343 21.86 -3.50 6.20
N SER A 344 23.14 -3.84 6.25
CA SER A 344 24.22 -3.11 5.59
C SER A 344 24.14 -3.11 4.05
N ALA A 345 23.40 -4.06 3.46
CA ALA A 345 23.12 -4.11 2.03
C ALA A 345 21.89 -3.28 1.62
N VAL A 346 21.15 -2.72 2.58
CA VAL A 346 19.99 -1.85 2.31
C VAL A 346 20.47 -0.40 2.12
N ASP A 347 20.07 0.21 1.00
CA ASP A 347 20.36 1.61 0.66
C ASP A 347 19.12 2.51 0.73
N VAL A 348 17.92 1.93 0.62
CA VAL A 348 16.65 2.66 0.68
C VAL A 348 15.64 1.86 1.46
N VAL A 349 14.82 2.53 2.26
CA VAL A 349 13.62 1.97 2.88
C VAL A 349 12.42 2.76 2.41
N TYR A 350 11.45 2.06 1.85
CA TYR A 350 10.22 2.64 1.34
C TYR A 350 9.05 2.34 2.25
N ALA A 351 8.22 3.33 2.55
CA ALA A 351 6.93 3.16 3.23
C ALA A 351 5.97 4.28 2.80
N TRP A 352 4.70 4.22 3.24
CA TRP A 352 3.78 5.34 3.02
C TRP A 352 4.29 6.59 3.72
N LYS A 353 4.06 7.76 3.10
CA LYS A 353 4.54 9.04 3.61
C LYS A 353 3.99 9.37 4.99
N THR A 354 2.74 8.96 5.26
CA THR A 354 2.08 9.07 6.57
C THR A 354 2.88 8.41 7.70
N ASN A 355 3.72 7.42 7.37
CA ASN A 355 4.55 6.67 8.32
C ASN A 355 6.03 7.09 8.29
N GLU A 356 6.39 8.19 7.60
CA GLU A 356 7.77 8.67 7.50
C GLU A 356 8.43 8.88 8.87
N PRO A 357 7.83 9.54 9.87
CA PRO A 357 8.49 9.78 11.16
C PRO A 357 8.92 8.49 11.86
N GLN A 358 8.03 7.49 11.93
CA GLN A 358 8.27 6.20 12.59
C GLN A 358 9.34 5.41 11.84
N VAL A 359 9.27 5.39 10.50
CA VAL A 359 10.23 4.65 9.67
C VAL A 359 11.60 5.31 9.69
N GLN A 360 11.70 6.65 9.68
CA GLN A 360 12.97 7.35 9.81
C GLN A 360 13.64 7.09 11.16
N GLU A 361 12.90 7.04 12.26
CA GLU A 361 13.44 6.67 13.56
C GLU A 361 14.02 5.25 13.53
N TRP A 362 13.27 4.31 12.94
CA TRP A 362 13.74 2.94 12.77
C TRP A 362 15.01 2.85 11.90
N ILE A 363 15.08 3.59 10.78
CA ILE A 363 16.25 3.64 9.89
C ILE A 363 17.48 4.15 10.66
N LYS A 364 17.35 5.26 11.41
CA LYS A 364 18.45 5.86 12.17
C LYS A 364 19.10 4.87 13.14
N LEU A 365 18.32 3.96 13.71
CA LEU A 365 18.78 2.97 14.67
C LEU A 365 19.37 1.71 14.03
N ASN A 366 18.83 1.27 12.89
CA ASN A 366 19.09 -0.08 12.37
C ASN A 366 19.85 -0.12 11.04
N CYS A 367 19.72 0.90 10.20
CA CYS A 367 20.39 0.98 8.90
C CYS A 367 20.67 2.45 8.53
N PRO A 368 21.49 3.19 9.31
CA PRO A 368 21.64 4.65 9.16
C PRO A 368 22.22 5.09 7.81
N GLN A 369 22.79 4.17 7.02
CA GLN A 369 23.22 4.44 5.64
C GLN A 369 22.06 4.50 4.65
N ALA A 370 20.91 3.90 4.97
CA ALA A 370 19.75 3.86 4.10
C ALA A 370 18.98 5.20 4.13
N LYS A 371 18.37 5.55 3.01
CA LYS A 371 17.49 6.72 2.90
C LYS A 371 16.02 6.30 2.98
N PHE A 372 15.18 7.18 3.50
CA PHE A 372 13.73 7.04 3.34
C PHE A 372 13.31 7.54 1.95
N VAL A 373 12.39 6.84 1.30
CA VAL A 373 11.66 7.31 0.12
C VAL A 373 10.21 6.87 0.23
N SER A 374 9.25 7.76 0.08
CA SER A 374 7.84 7.38 0.13
C SER A 374 7.44 6.50 -1.07
N LEU A 375 6.56 5.53 -0.81
CA LEU A 375 6.03 4.65 -1.87
C LEU A 375 5.30 5.46 -2.94
N GLU A 376 4.62 6.53 -2.52
CA GLU A 376 3.89 7.50 -3.32
C GLU A 376 4.83 8.22 -4.29
N ALA A 377 5.92 8.82 -3.78
CA ALA A 377 6.90 9.52 -4.61
C ALA A 377 7.56 8.57 -5.63
N ALA A 378 7.94 7.36 -5.20
CA ALA A 378 8.56 6.38 -6.08
C ALA A 378 7.63 5.94 -7.23
N GLN A 379 6.34 5.77 -6.95
CA GLN A 379 5.35 5.39 -7.96
C GLN A 379 5.04 6.54 -8.92
N ILE A 380 4.77 7.73 -8.41
CA ILE A 380 4.45 8.89 -9.23
C ILE A 380 5.61 9.21 -10.18
N LEU A 381 6.86 9.16 -9.69
CA LEU A 381 8.05 9.27 -10.55
C LEU A 381 8.00 8.26 -11.68
N LYS A 382 7.86 6.96 -11.37
CA LYS A 382 7.81 5.90 -12.39
C LYS A 382 6.72 6.14 -13.44
N ASP A 383 5.54 6.57 -13.02
CA ASP A 383 4.37 6.68 -13.89
C ASP A 383 4.35 8.00 -14.70
N HIS A 384 4.88 9.08 -14.14
CA HIS A 384 4.73 10.44 -14.68
C HIS A 384 6.03 11.00 -15.30
N THR A 385 7.20 10.38 -15.10
CA THR A 385 8.48 10.85 -15.67
C THR A 385 8.38 11.11 -17.19
N ALA A 386 7.69 10.25 -17.95
CA ALA A 386 7.54 10.45 -19.39
C ALA A 386 6.73 11.71 -19.75
N VAL A 387 5.65 11.97 -19.01
CA VAL A 387 4.79 13.15 -19.24
C VAL A 387 5.54 14.43 -18.84
N ILE A 388 6.17 14.41 -17.67
CA ILE A 388 6.99 15.51 -17.15
C ILE A 388 8.17 15.81 -18.08
N GLY A 389 8.83 14.79 -18.62
CA GLY A 389 9.89 14.95 -19.61
C GLY A 389 9.41 15.63 -20.89
N LYS A 390 8.22 15.27 -21.38
CA LYS A 390 7.60 15.93 -22.55
C LYS A 390 7.24 17.38 -22.26
N MET A 391 6.70 17.67 -21.07
CA MET A 391 6.43 19.04 -20.61
C MET A 391 7.70 19.88 -20.57
N ALA A 392 8.75 19.37 -19.93
CA ALA A 392 10.05 20.02 -19.83
C ALA A 392 10.60 20.37 -21.23
N GLN A 393 10.53 19.42 -22.17
CA GLN A 393 10.97 19.61 -23.55
C GLN A 393 10.15 20.68 -24.29
N GLN A 394 8.83 20.66 -24.18
CA GLN A 394 7.95 21.61 -24.86
C GLN A 394 8.07 23.03 -24.31
N GLU A 395 8.33 23.16 -23.01
CA GLU A 395 8.44 24.45 -22.35
C GLU A 395 9.86 25.00 -22.31
N GLY A 396 10.86 24.22 -22.72
CA GLY A 396 12.26 24.62 -22.74
C GLY A 396 12.86 24.79 -21.33
N ILE A 397 12.41 23.99 -20.38
CA ILE A 397 12.82 24.02 -18.96
C ILE A 397 13.25 22.63 -18.49
N SER A 398 13.82 22.53 -17.30
CA SER A 398 14.17 21.24 -16.68
C SER A 398 12.94 20.51 -16.11
N GLN A 399 13.06 19.19 -15.90
CA GLN A 399 12.00 18.41 -15.23
C GLN A 399 11.79 18.88 -13.78
N GLU A 400 12.86 19.32 -13.10
CA GLU A 400 12.78 19.88 -11.75
C GLU A 400 11.91 21.16 -11.74
N GLU A 401 12.09 22.05 -12.72
CA GLU A 401 11.26 23.25 -12.88
C GLU A 401 9.80 22.93 -13.21
N VAL A 402 9.52 21.79 -13.86
CA VAL A 402 8.14 21.31 -14.06
C VAL A 402 7.51 20.92 -12.73
N TRP A 403 8.19 20.09 -11.92
CA TRP A 403 7.70 19.70 -10.59
C TRP A 403 7.51 20.90 -9.66
N GLU A 404 8.47 21.84 -9.65
CA GLU A 404 8.36 23.12 -8.94
C GLU A 404 7.15 23.95 -9.40
N GLY A 405 6.82 23.84 -10.69
CA GLY A 405 5.65 24.46 -11.29
C GLY A 405 4.33 23.94 -10.76
N LEU A 406 4.24 22.64 -10.45
CA LEU A 406 3.01 22.02 -9.94
C LEU A 406 2.67 22.46 -8.50
N LEU A 407 3.65 22.97 -7.75
CA LEU A 407 3.47 23.46 -6.38
C LEU A 407 2.88 24.87 -6.30
N LYS A 408 2.76 25.56 -7.43
CA LYS A 408 2.20 26.92 -7.56
C LYS A 408 0.75 26.79 -8.03
#